data_AF-A0A960DVF3-F1
#
_entry.id   AF-A0A960DVF3-F1
#
_cell.length_a   1.000
_cell.length_b   1.000
_cell.length_c   1.000
_cell.angle_alpha   90.00
_cell.angle_beta   90.00
_cell.angle_gamma   90.00
#
_symmetry.space_group_name_H-M   'P 1'
#
loop_
_entity.id
_entity.type
_entity.pdbx_description
1 polymer ?
#
loop_
_entity_poly.entity_id
_entity_poly.type
_entity_poly.pdbx_seq_one_letter_code
_entity_poly.pdbx_strand_id
1 'polypeptide(L)'
;MAAGEQLALLGLPAGADPTIDLTVPPTGAARVGGRYRVPVEGRWWWAFASTLELGRAHALGRDLAATWPDLPAGDQLRLRWDPLTQVTVAYVETSAPPGSSGERCVVELLDALLARWTVDELVGPSSPFAARR
;
A
#
# COMPACT_ATOMS: atom_id res chain seq x y z
N MET A 1 -10.50 -17.49 -4.52
CA MET A 1 -9.75 -16.37 -5.12
C MET A 1 -8.28 -16.60 -4.81
N ALA A 2 -7.46 -16.87 -5.82
CA ALA A 2 -6.05 -17.20 -5.62
C ALA A 2 -5.29 -15.96 -5.12
N ALA A 3 -4.53 -16.13 -4.03
CA ALA A 3 -3.52 -15.19 -3.60
C ALA A 3 -2.43 -15.08 -4.69
N GLY A 4 -1.75 -13.93 -4.75
CA GLY A 4 -0.68 -13.70 -5.71
C GLY A 4 0.33 -14.84 -5.73
N GLU A 5 0.72 -15.28 -6.92
CA GLU A 5 1.64 -16.39 -7.11
C GLU A 5 3.08 -15.96 -6.78
N GLN A 6 3.80 -16.77 -6.00
CA GLN A 6 5.21 -16.53 -5.71
C GLN A 6 6.02 -16.80 -6.98
N LEU A 7 6.56 -15.74 -7.59
CA LEU A 7 7.44 -15.86 -8.75
C LEU A 7 8.86 -16.19 -8.31
N ALA A 8 9.27 -17.45 -8.49
CA ALA A 8 10.67 -17.83 -8.44
C ALA A 8 11.30 -17.64 -9.83
N LEU A 9 12.14 -16.62 -9.99
CA LEU A 9 12.91 -16.41 -11.22
C LEU A 9 14.10 -17.36 -11.24
N LEU A 10 13.86 -18.59 -11.72
CA LEU A 10 14.87 -19.63 -11.87
C LEU A 10 15.67 -19.41 -13.16
N GLY A 11 16.99 -19.60 -13.10
CA GLY A 11 17.87 -19.53 -14.28
C GLY A 11 18.33 -18.12 -14.65
N LEU A 12 18.24 -17.15 -13.73
CA LEU A 12 18.83 -15.84 -13.94
C LEU A 12 20.36 -15.97 -14.09
N PRO A 13 20.97 -15.39 -15.14
CA PRO A 13 22.42 -15.34 -15.29
C PRO A 13 23.10 -14.73 -14.06
N ALA A 14 24.32 -15.16 -13.76
CA ALA A 14 25.12 -14.51 -12.72
C ALA A 14 25.25 -13.01 -13.04
N GLY A 15 24.84 -12.15 -12.11
CA GLY A 15 24.84 -10.69 -12.28
C GLY A 15 23.55 -10.10 -12.88
N ALA A 16 22.52 -10.91 -13.13
CA ALA A 16 21.21 -10.38 -13.48
C ALA A 16 20.54 -9.75 -12.25
N ASP A 17 20.12 -8.49 -12.40
CA ASP A 17 19.25 -7.80 -11.45
C ASP A 17 17.79 -8.05 -11.90
N PRO A 18 17.02 -8.89 -11.18
CA PRO A 18 15.64 -9.17 -11.56
C PRO A 18 14.76 -7.93 -11.34
N THR A 19 14.50 -7.19 -12.42
CA THR A 19 13.49 -6.13 -12.42
C THR A 19 12.11 -6.73 -12.66
N ILE A 20 11.18 -6.50 -11.72
CA ILE A 20 9.76 -6.80 -11.91
C ILE A 20 9.07 -5.50 -12.32
N ASP A 21 8.65 -5.44 -13.58
CA ASP A 21 7.83 -4.33 -14.08
C ASP A 21 6.36 -4.55 -13.70
N LEU A 22 5.85 -3.70 -12.81
CA LEU A 22 4.44 -3.70 -12.43
C LEU A 22 3.64 -2.89 -13.46
N THR A 23 2.97 -3.60 -14.37
CA THR A 23 2.05 -2.96 -15.31
C THR A 23 0.71 -2.69 -14.63
N VAL A 24 0.29 -1.42 -14.63
CA VAL A 24 -1.02 -1.05 -14.13
C VAL A 24 -2.09 -1.44 -15.18
N PRO A 25 -3.19 -2.09 -14.79
CA PRO A 25 -4.25 -2.47 -15.72
C PRO A 25 -4.85 -1.24 -16.43
N PRO A 26 -5.52 -1.43 -17.60
CA PRO A 26 -6.23 -0.36 -18.28
C PRO A 26 -7.15 0.38 -17.30
N THR A 27 -7.14 1.72 -17.35
CA THR A 27 -7.87 2.63 -16.44
C THR A 27 -7.38 2.69 -14.98
N GLY A 28 -6.39 1.88 -14.59
CA GLY A 28 -5.70 2.05 -13.32
C GLY A 28 -4.76 3.26 -13.31
N ALA A 29 -4.10 3.50 -12.19
CA ALA A 29 -3.06 4.53 -12.09
C ALA A 29 -1.90 4.09 -11.19
N ALA A 30 -0.68 4.51 -11.49
CA ALA A 30 0.45 4.48 -10.57
C ALA A 30 0.78 5.91 -10.12
N ARG A 31 1.18 6.05 -8.86
CA ARG A 31 1.63 7.31 -8.26
C ARG A 31 2.94 7.12 -7.51
N VAL A 32 3.63 8.23 -7.26
CA VAL A 32 4.89 8.29 -6.50
C VAL A 32 4.72 7.60 -5.14
N GLY A 33 5.77 6.92 -4.68
CA GLY A 33 5.74 6.20 -3.40
C GLY A 33 4.98 4.87 -3.48
N GLY A 34 4.91 4.24 -4.66
CA GLY A 34 4.38 2.89 -4.82
C GLY A 34 2.88 2.77 -4.56
N ARG A 35 2.11 3.84 -4.84
CA ARG A 35 0.66 3.86 -4.72
C ARG A 35 0.02 3.47 -6.04
N TYR A 36 -0.91 2.52 -5.99
CA TYR A 36 -1.57 1.99 -7.17
C TYR A 36 -3.08 2.08 -7.04
N ARG A 37 -3.74 2.51 -8.12
CA ARG A 37 -5.18 2.38 -8.34
C ARG A 37 -5.44 1.24 -9.31
N VAL A 38 -6.30 0.30 -8.92
CA VAL A 38 -6.76 -0.79 -9.78
C VAL A 38 -8.29 -0.85 -9.83
N PRO A 39 -8.91 -1.03 -11.02
CA PRO A 39 -10.35 -1.25 -11.13
C PRO A 39 -10.72 -2.64 -10.60
N VAL A 40 -11.80 -2.72 -9.82
CA VAL A 40 -12.35 -3.98 -9.27
C VAL A 40 -13.87 -3.93 -9.35
N GLU A 41 -14.49 -4.70 -10.26
CA GLU A 41 -15.95 -4.92 -10.35
C GLU A 41 -16.85 -3.70 -10.01
N GLY A 42 -16.71 -2.61 -10.77
CA GLY A 42 -17.51 -1.38 -10.58
C GLY A 42 -17.05 -0.47 -9.43
N ARG A 43 -15.90 -0.80 -8.82
CA ARG A 43 -15.22 -0.04 -7.76
C ARG A 43 -13.74 0.14 -8.10
N TRP A 44 -13.04 0.83 -7.21
CA TRP A 44 -11.61 1.08 -7.30
C TRP A 44 -10.92 0.66 -6.02
N TRP A 45 -9.76 0.03 -6.13
CA TRP A 45 -8.85 -0.15 -5.00
C TRP A 45 -7.69 0.81 -5.15
N TRP A 46 -7.42 1.56 -4.09
CA TRP A 46 -6.19 2.30 -3.91
C TRP A 46 -5.34 1.60 -2.86
N ALA A 47 -4.08 1.33 -3.16
CA ALA A 47 -3.21 0.58 -2.25
C ALA A 47 -1.75 1.02 -2.31
N PHE A 48 -1.03 0.78 -1.22
CA PHE A 48 0.43 0.75 -1.19
C PHE A 48 0.90 -0.36 -0.23
N ALA A 49 2.16 -0.77 -0.35
CA ALA A 49 2.77 -1.79 0.50
C ALA A 49 3.88 -1.20 1.37
N SER A 50 4.09 -1.80 2.54
CA SER A 50 5.14 -1.44 3.50
C SER A 50 5.72 -2.70 4.15
N THR A 51 6.96 -2.62 4.58
CA THR A 51 7.66 -3.69 5.31
C THR A 51 7.29 -3.76 6.79
N LEU A 52 6.47 -2.83 7.28
CA LEU A 52 5.96 -2.88 8.64
C LEU A 52 5.13 -4.14 8.88
N GLU A 53 5.34 -4.74 10.05
CA GLU A 53 4.49 -5.81 10.56
C GLU A 53 3.05 -5.30 10.78
N LEU A 54 2.06 -6.16 10.57
CA LEU A 54 0.65 -5.79 10.53
C LEU A 54 0.16 -5.13 11.82
N GLY A 55 0.54 -5.64 12.99
CA GLY A 55 0.21 -5.06 14.28
C GLY A 55 0.77 -3.64 14.45
N ARG A 56 2.03 -3.42 14.05
CA ARG A 56 2.66 -2.09 14.05
C ARG A 56 2.00 -1.13 13.06
N ALA A 57 1.75 -1.58 11.84
CA ALA A 57 1.06 -0.81 10.80
C ALA A 57 -0.33 -0.37 11.28
N HIS A 58 -1.08 -1.30 11.89
CA HIS A 58 -2.39 -1.01 12.48
C HIS A 58 -2.29 0.01 13.62
N ALA A 59 -1.31 -0.14 14.53
CA ALA A 59 -1.12 0.81 15.63
C ALA A 59 -0.84 2.23 15.14
N LEU A 60 0.02 2.38 14.13
CA LEU A 60 0.36 3.70 13.56
C LEU A 60 -0.77 4.32 12.74
N GLY A 61 -1.57 3.48 12.07
CA GLY A 61 -2.66 3.90 11.21
C GLY A 61 -3.98 4.18 11.93
N ARG A 62 -4.22 3.54 13.09
CA ARG A 62 -5.50 3.63 13.82
C ARG A 62 -5.89 5.05 14.16
N ASP A 63 -4.97 5.81 14.77
CA ASP A 63 -5.27 7.17 15.21
C ASP A 63 -5.51 8.09 14.01
N LEU A 64 -4.73 7.91 12.95
CA LEU A 64 -4.85 8.70 11.72
C LEU A 64 -6.22 8.46 11.07
N ALA A 65 -6.62 7.20 10.90
CA ALA A 65 -7.90 6.83 10.34
C ALA A 65 -9.09 7.28 11.21
N ALA A 66 -8.95 7.25 12.54
CA ALA A 66 -9.99 7.71 13.46
C ALA A 66 -10.19 9.23 13.43
N THR A 67 -9.13 9.98 13.14
CA THR A 67 -9.18 11.45 13.03
C THR A 67 -9.42 11.95 11.61
N TRP A 68 -9.40 11.06 10.61
CA TRP A 68 -9.51 11.48 9.22
C TRP A 68 -10.96 11.84 8.90
N PRO A 69 -11.27 13.11 8.61
CA PRO A 69 -12.60 13.47 8.17
C PRO A 69 -12.81 12.96 6.74
N ASP A 70 -14.01 12.48 6.45
CA ASP A 70 -14.56 12.38 5.10
C ASP A 70 -14.10 11.22 4.19
N LEU A 71 -13.97 9.98 4.70
CA LEU A 71 -14.11 8.84 3.80
C LEU A 71 -15.56 8.77 3.29
N PRO A 72 -15.79 8.58 1.97
CA PRO A 72 -17.14 8.35 1.45
C PRO A 72 -17.84 7.21 2.19
N ALA A 73 -19.15 7.33 2.40
CA ALA A 73 -19.91 6.34 3.14
C ALA A 73 -19.77 4.95 2.51
N GLY A 74 -19.23 3.99 3.28
CA GLY A 74 -18.98 2.62 2.84
C GLY A 74 -17.52 2.33 2.43
N ASP A 75 -16.69 3.35 2.30
CA ASP A 75 -15.26 3.20 2.07
C ASP A 75 -14.56 2.94 3.41
N GLN A 76 -13.66 1.94 3.42
CA GLN A 76 -12.93 1.57 4.63
C GLN A 76 -11.46 1.34 4.30
N LEU A 77 -10.59 1.95 5.11
CA LEU A 77 -9.19 1.56 5.18
C LEU A 77 -9.10 0.14 5.71
N ARG A 78 -8.41 -0.72 4.96
CA ARG A 78 -8.14 -2.10 5.31
C ARG A 78 -6.64 -2.36 5.25
N LEU A 79 -6.18 -3.20 6.16
CA LEU A 79 -4.80 -3.67 6.20
C LEU A 79 -4.79 -5.18 5.99
N ARG A 80 -3.85 -5.67 5.18
CA ARG A 80 -3.67 -7.11 4.94
C ARG A 80 -2.19 -7.44 4.96
N TRP A 81 -1.82 -8.42 5.78
CA TRP A 81 -0.51 -9.05 5.69
C TRP A 81 -0.46 -10.00 4.48
N ASP A 82 0.60 -9.89 3.67
CA ASP A 82 0.92 -10.87 2.65
C ASP A 82 2.12 -11.73 3.12
N PRO A 83 1.89 -13.01 3.47
CA PRO A 83 2.94 -13.88 3.99
C PRO A 83 3.98 -14.27 2.94
N LEU A 84 3.67 -14.17 1.64
CA LEU A 84 4.61 -14.56 0.57
C LEU A 84 5.66 -13.48 0.35
N THR A 85 5.23 -12.22 0.34
CA THR A 85 6.10 -11.07 0.11
C THR A 85 6.58 -10.43 1.42
N GLN A 86 6.01 -10.85 2.56
CA GLN A 86 6.29 -10.31 3.89
C GLN A 86 6.07 -8.79 3.98
N VAL A 87 5.02 -8.30 3.31
CA VAL A 87 4.62 -6.88 3.37
C VAL A 87 3.22 -6.74 3.93
N THR A 88 2.98 -5.63 4.62
CA THR A 88 1.63 -5.17 4.91
C THR A 88 1.14 -4.27 3.79
N VAL A 89 -0.02 -4.61 3.24
CA VAL A 89 -0.71 -3.81 2.24
C VAL A 89 -1.78 -2.97 2.94
N ALA A 90 -1.69 -1.65 2.83
CA ALA A 90 -2.77 -0.74 3.14
C ALA A 90 -3.59 -0.48 1.88
N TYR A 91 -4.91 -0.62 1.98
CA TYR A 91 -5.78 -0.35 0.84
C TYR A 91 -7.13 0.21 1.26
N VAL A 92 -7.72 1.00 0.35
CA VAL A 92 -9.09 1.48 0.43
C VAL A 92 -9.82 1.02 -0.82
N GLU A 93 -10.96 0.38 -0.61
CA GLU A 93 -11.93 0.10 -1.66
C GLU A 93 -12.93 1.27 -1.69
N THR A 94 -13.09 1.90 -2.86
CA THR A 94 -13.92 3.09 -3.03
C THR A 94 -14.79 3.01 -4.28
N SER A 95 -15.99 3.58 -4.19
CA SER A 95 -16.85 3.83 -5.36
C SER A 95 -16.59 5.22 -6.00
N ALA A 96 -15.75 6.04 -5.38
CA ALA A 96 -15.43 7.37 -5.87
C ALA A 96 -14.72 7.29 -7.23
N PRO A 97 -15.24 7.95 -8.27
CA PRO A 97 -14.65 7.85 -9.60
C PRO A 97 -13.32 8.63 -9.69
N PRO A 98 -12.46 8.28 -10.66
CA PRO A 98 -11.25 9.04 -10.96
C PRO A 98 -11.49 10.54 -11.13
N GLY A 99 -10.65 11.36 -10.51
CA GLY A 99 -10.70 12.82 -10.53
C GLY A 99 -11.70 13.44 -9.54
N SER A 100 -12.47 12.64 -8.81
CA SER A 100 -13.45 13.14 -7.84
C SER A 100 -12.82 13.64 -6.54
N SER A 101 -13.59 14.40 -5.75
CA SER A 101 -13.20 14.78 -4.39
C SER A 101 -13.07 13.56 -3.46
N GLY A 102 -13.91 12.53 -3.64
CA GLY A 102 -13.81 11.27 -2.89
C GLY A 102 -12.49 10.54 -3.16
N GLU A 103 -12.09 10.44 -4.43
CA GLU A 103 -10.77 9.88 -4.78
C GLU A 103 -9.64 10.69 -4.14
N ARG A 104 -9.73 12.02 -4.17
CA ARG A 104 -8.73 12.89 -3.55
C ARG A 104 -8.59 12.62 -2.06
N CYS A 105 -9.70 12.51 -1.33
CA CYS A 105 -9.68 12.21 0.10
C CYS A 105 -9.03 10.85 0.39
N VAL A 106 -9.35 9.82 -0.39
CA VAL A 106 -8.73 8.49 -0.27
C VAL A 106 -7.22 8.56 -0.48
N VAL A 107 -6.78 9.29 -1.52
CA VAL A 107 -5.34 9.46 -1.80
C VAL A 107 -4.65 10.22 -0.68
N GLU A 108 -5.23 11.31 -0.17
CA GLU A 108 -4.64 12.09 0.93
C GLU A 108 -4.49 11.26 2.21
N LEU A 109 -5.47 10.42 2.54
CA LEU A 109 -5.38 9.46 3.65
C LEU A 109 -4.21 8.50 3.47
N LEU A 110 -4.11 7.88 2.29
CA LEU A 110 -3.02 6.93 2.00
C LEU A 110 -1.66 7.62 2.01
N ASP A 111 -1.58 8.90 1.64
CA ASP A 111 -0.34 9.67 1.65
C ASP A 111 0.11 9.99 3.06
N ALA A 112 -0.83 10.37 3.92
CA ALA A 112 -0.56 10.59 5.33
C ALA A 112 -0.13 9.29 6.02
N LEU A 113 -0.75 8.16 5.68
CA LEU A 113 -0.33 6.84 6.18
C LEU A 113 1.07 6.48 5.69
N LEU A 114 1.33 6.58 4.39
CA LEU A 114 2.63 6.29 3.79
C LEU A 114 3.73 7.14 4.42
N ALA A 115 3.50 8.44 4.60
CA ALA A 115 4.46 9.33 5.25
C ALA A 115 4.76 8.90 6.69
N ARG A 116 3.72 8.60 7.47
CA ARG A 116 3.88 8.15 8.87
C ARG A 116 4.64 6.81 8.94
N TRP A 117 4.30 5.86 8.09
CA TRP A 117 4.94 4.54 8.07
C TRP A 117 6.39 4.63 7.61
N THR A 118 6.67 5.43 6.58
CA THR A 118 8.03 5.69 6.10
C THR A 118 8.90 6.26 7.22
N VAL A 119 8.37 7.19 8.03
CA VAL A 119 9.10 7.69 9.20
C VAL A 119 9.40 6.57 10.20
N ASP A 120 8.44 5.71 10.52
CA ASP A 120 8.69 4.57 11.44
C ASP A 120 9.72 3.59 10.88
N GLU A 121 9.68 3.28 9.58
CA GLU A 121 10.65 2.39 8.93
C GLU A 121 12.07 3.00 8.87
N LEU A 122 12.19 4.34 8.79
CA LEU A 122 13.49 5.00 8.68
C LEU A 122 14.13 5.34 10.03
N VAL A 123 13.33 5.71 11.04
CA VAL A 123 13.87 6.20 12.32
C VAL A 123 13.24 5.51 13.55
N GLY A 124 12.24 4.66 13.35
CA GLY A 124 11.56 3.94 14.41
C GLY A 124 12.29 2.68 14.87
N PRO A 125 11.74 1.98 15.88
CA PRO A 125 12.34 0.79 16.47
C PRO A 125 12.40 -0.40 15.50
N SER A 126 11.59 -0.38 14.44
CA SER A 126 11.57 -1.33 13.32
C SER A 126 12.64 -1.02 12.26
N SER A 127 13.37 0.09 12.38
CA SER A 127 14.28 0.51 11.33
C SER A 127 15.51 -0.39 11.23
N PRO A 128 15.84 -0.92 10.05
CA PRO A 128 17.10 -1.62 9.83
C PRO A 128 18.33 -0.71 10.00
N PHE A 129 18.11 0.62 10.02
CA PHE A 129 19.15 1.63 10.23
C PHE A 129 19.33 2.01 11.71
N ALA A 130 18.36 1.68 12.58
CA ALA A 130 18.45 2.00 14.02
C ALA A 130 19.54 1.17 14.74
N ALA A 131 19.83 -0.05 14.28
CA ALA A 131 20.85 -0.93 14.85
C ALA A 131 22.30 -0.46 14.62
N ARG A 132 22.52 0.67 13.92
CA ARG A 132 23.84 1.22 13.61
C ARG A 132 24.14 2.55 14.32
N ARG A 133 23.30 2.98 15.26
CA ARG A 133 23.48 4.22 16.05
C ARG A 133 23.84 3.92 17.50
#